data_AF-A0A5D2FRL2-F1
#
_entry.id   AF-A0A5D2FRL2-F1
#
_cell.length_a   1.000
_cell.length_b   1.000
_cell.length_c   1.000
_cell.angle_alpha   90.00
_cell.angle_beta   90.00
_cell.angle_gamma   90.00
#
_symmetry.space_group_name_H-M   'P 1'
#
loop_
_entity.id
_entity.type
_entity.pdbx_description
1 polymer ?
#
loop_
_entity_poly.entity_id
_entity_poly.type
_entity_poly.pdbx_seq_one_letter_code
_entity_poly.pdbx_strand_id
1 'polypeptide(L)' 'MQLEVLNEKYRYRLLGPYKKVQRWIKHTRYAISPHFGDVHKNLMNVKEKLKNKPLMEANHGGVSVSEQWWRARM' A
#
# COMPACT_ATOMS: atom_id res chain seq x y z
N MET A 1 -11.07 -5.44 -6.76
CA MET A 1 -11.55 -4.48 -5.74
C MET A 1 -10.35 -3.90 -5.03
N GLN A 2 -10.31 -2.59 -4.78
CA GLN A 2 -9.16 -1.92 -4.13
C GLN A 2 -8.80 -2.55 -2.77
N LEU A 3 -9.76 -3.13 -2.06
CA LEU A 3 -9.54 -3.80 -0.77
C LEU A 3 -8.67 -5.06 -0.87
N GLU A 4 -8.55 -5.66 -2.05
CA GLU A 4 -7.65 -6.80 -2.27
C GLU A 4 -6.18 -6.37 -2.37
N VAL A 5 -5.91 -5.07 -2.49
CA VAL A 5 -4.54 -4.52 -2.42
C VAL A 5 -4.02 -4.61 -0.99
N LEU A 6 -4.88 -4.62 0.02
CA LEU A 6 -4.48 -4.78 1.42
C LEU A 6 -3.95 -6.20 1.69
N ASN A 7 -3.01 -6.32 2.62
CA ASN A 7 -2.58 -7.62 3.15
C ASN A 7 -3.76 -8.34 3.81
N GLU A 8 -3.76 -9.66 3.76
CA GLU A 8 -4.85 -10.53 4.23
C GLU A 8 -5.25 -10.22 5.69
N LYS A 9 -4.26 -10.03 6.57
CA LYS A 9 -4.49 -9.64 7.98
C LYS A 9 -5.30 -8.35 8.13
N TYR A 10 -4.96 -7.31 7.36
CA TYR A 10 -5.66 -6.02 7.41
C TYR A 10 -7.03 -6.10 6.74
N ARG A 11 -7.12 -6.87 5.65
CA ARG A 11 -8.38 -7.11 4.94
C ARG A 11 -9.38 -7.85 5.83
N TYR A 12 -8.92 -8.87 6.57
CA TYR A 12 -9.74 -9.61 7.51
C TYR A 12 -10.17 -8.73 8.69
N ARG A 13 -9.28 -7.91 9.26
CA ARG A 13 -9.66 -6.94 10.30
C ARG A 13 -10.70 -5.93 9.83
N LEU A 14 -10.54 -5.40 8.62
CA LEU A 14 -11.42 -4.35 8.08
C LEU A 14 -12.78 -4.90 7.63
N LEU A 15 -12.81 -6.08 7.00
CA LEU A 15 -14.02 -6.65 6.40
C LEU A 15 -14.68 -7.75 7.23
N GLY A 16 -13.96 -8.37 8.16
CA GLY A 16 -14.44 -9.48 8.98
C GLY A 16 -15.74 -9.18 9.72
N PRO A 17 -15.89 -8.01 10.38
CA PRO A 17 -17.12 -7.65 11.07
C PRO A 17 -18.33 -7.44 10.13
N TYR A 18 -18.11 -7.11 8.86
CA TYR A 18 -19.14 -6.61 7.95
C TYR A 18 -19.55 -7.62 6.88
N LYS A 19 -20.32 -8.64 7.28
CA LYS A 19 -20.79 -9.73 6.38
C LYS A 19 -21.55 -9.24 5.14
N LYS A 20 -22.34 -8.17 5.25
CA LYS A 20 -23.07 -7.57 4.12
C LYS A 20 -22.11 -7.00 3.07
N VAL A 21 -21.04 -6.34 3.51
CA VAL A 21 -20.01 -5.78 2.64
C VAL A 21 -19.25 -6.90 1.93
N GLN A 22 -18.93 -7.99 2.63
CA GLN A 22 -18.31 -9.17 2.01
C GLN A 22 -19.19 -9.78 0.90
N ARG A 23 -20.51 -9.89 1.14
CA ARG A 23 -21.47 -10.39 0.13
C ARG A 23 -21.58 -9.43 -1.06
N TRP A 24 -21.69 -8.14 -0.79
CA TRP A 24 -21.71 -7.11 -1.84
C TRP A 24 -20.46 -7.17 -2.71
N ILE A 25 -19.27 -7.29 -2.12
CA ILE A 25 -18.01 -7.46 -2.85
C ILE A 25 -18.06 -8.67 -3.78
N LYS A 26 -18.57 -9.82 -3.30
CA LYS A 26 -18.69 -11.04 -4.11
C LYS A 26 -19.66 -10.85 -5.28
N HIS A 27 -20.81 -10.23 -5.05
CA HIS A 27 -21.81 -9.97 -6.11
C HIS A 27 -21.28 -8.97 -7.14
N THR A 28 -20.63 -7.89 -6.69
CA THR A 28 -20.04 -6.90 -7.57
C THR A 28 -18.94 -7.53 -8.43
N ARG A 29 -18.09 -8.39 -7.86
CA ARG A 29 -17.08 -9.15 -8.63
C ARG A 29 -17.72 -10.01 -9.72
N TYR A 30 -18.83 -10.68 -9.40
CA TYR A 30 -19.56 -11.49 -10.37
C TYR A 30 -20.19 -10.64 -11.48
N ALA A 31 -20.82 -9.52 -11.11
CA ALA A 31 -21.47 -8.60 -12.04
C ALA A 31 -20.50 -7.93 -13.02
N ILE A 32 -19.24 -7.71 -12.62
CA ILE A 32 -18.20 -7.10 -13.46
C ILE A 32 -17.23 -8.14 -14.08
N SER A 33 -17.56 -9.42 -13.97
CA SER A 33 -16.86 -10.48 -14.70
C SER A 33 -17.24 -10.42 -16.19
N PRO A 34 -16.30 -10.57 -17.15
CA PRO A 34 -14.90 -11.02 -17.00
C PRO A 34 -13.89 -9.89 -16.73
N HIS A 35 -14.23 -8.63 -16.98
CA HIS A 35 -13.31 -7.49 -16.99
C HIS A 35 -12.61 -7.22 -15.64
N PHE A 36 -13.16 -7.75 -14.54
CA PHE A 36 -12.54 -7.69 -13.23
C PHE A 36 -11.11 -8.26 -13.20
N GLY A 37 -10.89 -9.41 -13.86
CA GLY A 37 -9.65 -10.16 -13.76
C GLY A 37 -8.45 -9.35 -14.27
N ASP A 38 -8.63 -8.71 -15.43
CA ASP A 38 -7.57 -7.95 -16.09
C ASP A 38 -7.19 -6.68 -15.32
N VAL A 39 -8.19 -5.93 -14.86
CA VAL A 39 -7.96 -4.73 -14.03
C VAL A 39 -7.30 -5.11 -12.71
N HIS A 40 -7.74 -6.21 -12.10
CA HIS A 40 -7.18 -6.70 -10.86
C HIS A 40 -5.71 -7.12 -11.00
N LYS A 41 -5.38 -7.84 -12.08
CA LYS A 41 -4.00 -8.23 -12.42
C LYS A 41 -3.09 -7.01 -12.57
N ASN A 42 -3.52 -6.02 -13.34
CA ASN A 42 -2.76 -4.77 -13.51
C ASN A 42 -2.55 -4.03 -12.19
N LEU A 43 -3.57 -3.97 -11.33
CA LEU A 43 -3.48 -3.33 -10.02
C LEU A 43 -2.47 -4.04 -9.10
N MET A 44 -2.43 -5.37 -9.09
CA MET A 44 -1.45 -6.13 -8.30
C MET A 44 -0.03 -5.94 -8.79
N ASN A 45 0.18 -5.91 -10.10
CA ASN A 45 1.50 -5.63 -10.69
C ASN A 45 2.02 -4.24 -10.27
N VAL A 46 1.15 -3.22 -10.23
CA VAL A 46 1.52 -1.87 -9.77
C VAL A 46 1.87 -1.89 -8.29
N LYS A 47 1.08 -2.59 -7.45
CA LYS A 47 1.36 -2.72 -6.00
C LYS A 47 2.75 -3.32 -5.75
N GLU A 48 3.13 -4.37 -6.48
CA GLU A 48 4.45 -5.00 -6.34
C GLU A 48 5.58 -4.05 -6.74
N LYS A 49 5.42 -3.34 -7.86
CA LYS A 49 6.38 -2.31 -8.29
C LYS A 49 6.56 -1.20 -7.26
N LEU A 50 5.48 -0.79 -6.59
CA LEU A 50 5.54 0.22 -5.53
C LEU A 50 6.18 -0.31 -4.23
N LYS A 51 5.95 -1.57 -3.88
CA LYS A 51 6.58 -2.21 -2.71
C LYS A 51 8.10 -2.35 -2.87
N ASN A 52 8.56 -2.59 -4.10
CA ASN A 52 9.98 -2.82 -4.40
C ASN A 52 10.76 -1.54 -4.74
N LYS A 53 10.10 -0.39 -4.81
CA LYS A 53 10.79 0.89 -4.86
C LYS A 53 11.22 1.28 -3.45
N PRO A 54 12.51 1.58 -3.22
CA PRO A 54 12.87 2.42 -2.08
C PRO A 54 12.02 3.68 -2.19
N LEU A 55 11.31 4.05 -1.13
CA LEU A 55 10.87 5.42 -1.00
C LEU A 55 12.15 6.24 -1.17
N MET A 56 12.30 6.97 -2.28
CA MET A 56 13.41 7.91 -2.39
C MET A 56 13.29 8.78 -1.16
N GLU A 57 14.21 8.59 -0.21
CA GLU A 57 14.31 9.42 0.98
C GLU A 57 14.33 10.85 0.46
N ALA A 58 13.41 11.67 0.96
CA ALA A 58 13.55 13.10 0.85
C ALA A 58 14.85 13.43 1.57
N ASN A 59 15.95 13.52 0.82
CA ASN A 59 17.26 13.95 1.28
C ASN A 59 17.14 15.40 1.76
N HIS A 60 16.60 15.61 2.96
CA HIS A 60 16.93 16.75 3.77
C HIS A 60 18.28 16.45 4.40
N GLY A 61 19.35 16.73 3.63
CA GLY A 61 20.70 16.86 4.14
C GLY A 61 20.78 18.05 5.08
N GLY A 62 20.20 17.92 6.27
CA GLY A 62 20.40 18.83 7.38
C GLY A 62 21.50 18.27 8.26
N VAL A 63 22.77 18.59 7.93
CA VAL A 63 23.83 18.48 8.94
C VAL A 63 23.39 19.38 10.09
N SER A 64 23.12 18.77 11.24
CA SER A 64 22.75 19.52 12.43
C SER A 64 23.92 20.45 12.77
N VAL A 65 23.63 21.74 12.92
CA VAL A 65 24.61 22.75 13.36
C VAL A 65 25.34 22.29 14.63
N SER A 66 24.69 21.49 15.48
CA SER A 66 25.31 20.91 16.68
C SER A 66 26.49 19.96 16.39
N GLU A 67 26.50 19.22 15.28
CA GLU A 67 27.62 18.33 14.92
C GLU A 67 28.85 19.10 14.44
N GLN A 68 28.66 20.24 13.79
CA GLN A 68 29.77 21.09 13.36
C GLN A 68 30.50 21.74 14.55
N TRP A 69 29.76 22.09 15.61
CA TRP A 69 30.33 22.67 16.83
C TRP A 69 31.24 21.69 17.59
N TRP A 70 30.93 20.39 17.59
CA TRP A 70 31.76 19.38 18.27
C TRP A 70 33.07 19.10 17.53
N ARG A 71 33.09 19.20 16.21
CA ARG A 71 34.28 18.94 15.40
C ARG A 71 35.30 20.08 15.40
N ALA A 72 34.87 21.32 15.63
CA ALA A 72 35.76 22.49 15.66
C ALA A 72 36.48 22.70 17.01
N ARG A 73 36.21 21.84 18.01
CA ARG A 73 36.76 21.95 19.37
C ARG A 73 37.63 20.75 19.79
N MET A 74 38.01 19.89 18.83
CA MET A 74 39.12 18.93 18.98
C MET A 74 40.36 19.46 18.27
#